data_AF-A0A928ZC65-F1
#
_entry.id   AF-A0A928ZC65-F1
#
_cell.length_a   1.000
_cell.length_b   1.000
_cell.length_c   1.000
_cell.angle_alpha   90.00
_cell.angle_beta   90.00
_cell.angle_gamma   90.00
#
_symmetry.space_group_name_H-M   'P 1'
#
loop_
_entity.id
_entity.type
_entity.pdbx_description
1 polymer ?
#
loop_
_entity_poly.entity_id
_entity_poly.type
_entity_poly.pdbx_seq_one_letter_code
_entity_poly.pdbx_strand_id
1 'polypeptide(L)'
;MIFRALSKTSPSPLQFSFTGTLRILRRAISQFQQALPSSLPYFFSWLISEIAEQIIPTRQGRTNPRVVKKRTATQSSALPVSQSETMGH
;
A
#
# COMPACT_ATOMS: atom_id res chain seq x y z
N MET A 1 20.80 0.80 -9.86
CA MET A 1 20.54 1.71 -8.72
C MET A 1 19.89 0.97 -7.55
N ILE A 2 18.66 0.46 -7.69
CA ILE A 2 17.96 -0.28 -6.62
C ILE A 2 18.78 -1.47 -6.07
N PHE A 3 19.35 -2.33 -6.95
CA PHE A 3 20.26 -3.42 -6.52
C PHE A 3 21.49 -2.96 -5.72
N ARG A 4 21.98 -1.73 -5.96
CA ARG A 4 23.12 -1.15 -5.25
C ARG A 4 22.72 -0.44 -3.96
N ALA A 5 21.46 -0.02 -3.84
CA ALA A 5 20.87 0.42 -2.57
C ALA A 5 20.57 -0.78 -1.66
N LEU A 6 20.15 -1.90 -2.26
CA LEU A 6 19.93 -3.17 -1.58
C LEU A 6 21.21 -3.71 -0.93
N SER A 7 22.37 -3.58 -1.58
CA SER A 7 23.63 -3.97 -0.94
C SER A 7 24.06 -3.07 0.23
N LYS A 8 23.43 -1.90 0.41
CA LYS A 8 23.67 -1.01 1.56
C LYS A 8 22.68 -1.22 2.72
N THR A 9 21.62 -2.02 2.54
CA THR A 9 20.51 -2.09 3.49
C THR A 9 20.02 -3.53 3.69
N SER A 10 19.54 -3.86 4.89
CA SER A 10 19.01 -5.19 5.21
C SER A 10 17.61 -5.58 4.65
N PRO A 11 16.71 -4.67 4.21
CA PRO A 11 15.36 -5.07 3.81
C PRO A 11 15.33 -5.76 2.44
N SER A 12 14.31 -6.60 2.24
CA SER A 12 14.08 -7.33 1.00
C SER A 12 13.90 -6.36 -0.19
N PRO A 13 14.34 -6.74 -1.42
CA PRO A 13 14.09 -5.99 -2.66
C PRO A 13 12.66 -5.51 -2.86
N LEU A 14 11.69 -6.27 -2.34
CA LEU A 14 10.26 -6.00 -2.43
C LEU A 14 9.76 -4.89 -1.49
N GLN A 15 10.60 -4.44 -0.55
CA GLN A 15 10.25 -3.38 0.40
C GLN A 15 10.61 -1.99 -0.12
N PHE A 16 11.21 -1.86 -1.30
CA PHE A 16 11.53 -0.56 -1.88
C PHE A 16 10.36 0.03 -2.67
N SER A 17 10.08 1.31 -2.46
CA SER A 17 9.07 2.05 -3.20
C SER A 17 9.59 2.39 -4.59
N PHE A 18 9.03 1.72 -5.61
CA PHE A 18 9.32 2.02 -7.01
C PHE A 18 8.94 3.47 -7.37
N THR A 19 7.75 3.92 -6.95
CA THR A 19 7.27 5.28 -7.24
C THR A 19 8.07 6.34 -6.47
N GLY A 20 8.49 6.05 -5.24
CA GLY A 20 9.42 6.89 -4.47
C GLY A 20 10.75 7.05 -5.20
N THR A 21 11.31 5.94 -5.70
CA THR A 21 12.54 5.92 -6.49
C THR A 21 12.43 6.76 -7.76
N LEU A 22 11.32 6.64 -8.51
CA LEU A 22 11.09 7.44 -9.72
C LEU A 22 11.01 8.94 -9.42
N ARG A 23 10.38 9.32 -8.30
CA ARG A 23 10.26 10.72 -7.88
C ARG A 23 11.64 11.33 -7.58
N ILE A 24 12.48 10.58 -6.86
CA ILE A 24 13.87 10.96 -6.58
C ILE A 24 14.64 11.11 -7.88
N LEU A 25 14.58 10.12 -8.77
CA LEU A 25 15.29 10.16 -10.05
C LEU A 25 14.88 11.38 -10.88
N ARG A 26 13.58 11.67 -10.97
CA ARG A 26 13.07 12.82 -11.73
C ARG A 26 13.61 14.16 -11.20
N ARG A 27 13.71 14.31 -9.87
CA ARG A 27 14.33 15.50 -9.24
C ARG A 27 15.82 15.57 -9.53
N ALA A 28 16.51 14.44 -9.47
CA ALA A 28 17.95 14.35 -9.61
C ALA A 28 18.45 14.62 -11.05
N ILE A 29 17.62 14.40 -12.09
CA ILE A 29 18.01 14.60 -13.50
C ILE A 29 18.55 16.01 -13.75
N SER A 30 17.82 17.05 -13.31
CA SER A 30 18.25 18.44 -13.52
C SER A 30 19.56 18.76 -12.82
N GLN A 31 19.80 18.15 -11.65
CA GLN A 31 21.05 18.32 -10.91
C GLN A 31 22.21 17.55 -11.56
N PHE A 32 21.92 16.38 -12.14
CA PHE A 32 22.90 15.57 -12.87
C PHE A 32 23.41 16.28 -14.13
N GLN A 33 22.51 16.96 -14.85
CA GLN A 33 22.86 17.75 -16.03
C GLN A 33 23.79 18.94 -15.71
N GLN A 34 23.77 19.42 -14.47
CA GLN A 34 24.58 20.54 -14.00
C GLN A 34 25.84 20.10 -13.24
N ALA A 35 25.99 18.81 -12.96
CA ALA A 35 27.09 18.29 -12.16
C ALA A 35 28.40 18.24 -12.96
N LEU A 36 29.50 18.65 -12.32
CA LEU A 36 30.84 18.41 -12.86
C LEU A 36 31.14 16.90 -12.88
N PRO A 37 31.90 16.41 -13.88
CA PRO A 37 32.28 14.99 -13.94
C PRO A 37 32.94 14.47 -12.65
N SER A 38 33.71 15.31 -11.97
CA SER A 38 34.38 14.98 -10.70
C SER A 38 33.43 14.80 -9.51
N SER A 39 32.23 15.39 -9.54
CA SER A 39 31.24 15.26 -8.47
C SER A 39 30.27 14.09 -8.67
N LEU A 40 30.29 13.45 -9.85
CA LEU A 40 29.44 12.30 -10.17
C LEU A 40 29.52 11.17 -9.13
N PRO A 41 30.68 10.74 -8.62
CA PRO A 41 30.74 9.67 -7.62
C PRO A 41 30.01 10.02 -6.32
N TYR A 42 30.18 11.27 -5.85
CA TYR A 42 29.49 11.76 -4.66
C TYR A 42 27.99 11.85 -4.88
N PHE A 43 27.59 12.40 -6.03
CA PHE A 43 26.19 12.53 -6.42
C PHE A 43 25.49 11.16 -6.50
N PHE A 44 26.15 10.16 -7.10
CA PHE A 44 25.64 8.79 -7.14
C PHE A 44 25.54 8.16 -5.75
N SER A 45 26.51 8.41 -4.87
CA SER A 45 26.44 7.90 -3.49
C SER A 45 25.26 8.49 -2.72
N TRP A 46 25.03 9.80 -2.86
CA TRP A 46 23.88 10.49 -2.28
C TRP A 46 22.56 9.93 -2.84
N LEU A 47 22.44 9.80 -4.16
CA LEU A 47 21.25 9.26 -4.81
C LEU A 47 20.92 7.83 -4.34
N ILE A 48 21.93 6.95 -4.24
CA ILE A 48 21.75 5.59 -3.73
C ILE A 48 21.23 5.61 -2.29
N SER A 49 21.70 6.55 -1.47
CA SER A 49 21.29 6.66 -0.07
C SER A 49 19.85 7.18 0.06
N GLU A 50 19.46 8.16 -0.74
CA GLU A 50 18.07 8.67 -0.75
C GLU A 50 17.08 7.60 -1.24
N ILE A 51 17.47 6.78 -2.23
CA ILE A 51 16.67 5.62 -2.68
C ILE A 51 16.60 4.56 -1.57
N ALA A 52 17.68 4.35 -0.82
CA ALA A 52 17.74 3.39 0.29
C ALA A 52 16.73 3.73 1.42
N GLU A 53 16.34 5.00 1.55
CA GLU A 53 15.35 5.46 2.53
C GLU A 53 13.89 5.28 2.07
N GLN A 54 13.64 4.99 0.79
CA GLN A 54 12.29 4.82 0.24
C GLN A 54 11.71 3.44 0.53
N ILE A 55 11.59 3.09 1.80
CA ILE A 55 11.01 1.82 2.26
C ILE A 55 9.48 1.94 2.28
N ILE A 56 8.80 0.94 1.72
CA ILE A 56 7.34 0.79 1.80
C ILE A 56 7.00 0.42 3.24
N PRO A 57 6.11 1.17 3.91
CA PRO A 57 5.68 0.82 5.25
C PRO A 57 5.10 -0.59 5.28
N THR A 58 5.35 -1.32 6.37
CA THR A 58 4.68 -2.61 6.60
C THR A 58 3.17 -2.45 6.49
N ARG A 59 2.51 -3.39 5.82
CA ARG A 59 1.06 -3.38 5.60
C ARG A 59 0.33 -3.40 6.95
N GLN A 60 -0.32 -2.30 7.34
CA GLN A 60 -1.10 -2.22 8.58
C GLN A 60 -2.61 -2.39 8.33
N GLY A 61 -3.27 -3.18 9.17
CA GLY A 61 -4.72 -3.11 9.43
C GLY A 61 -5.66 -3.12 8.22
N ARG A 62 -5.45 -4.01 7.25
CA ARG A 62 -6.33 -4.07 6.07
C ARG A 62 -7.63 -4.83 6.38
N THR A 63 -8.67 -4.11 6.77
CA THR A 63 -10.05 -4.62 6.66
C THR A 63 -10.48 -4.45 5.21
N ASN A 64 -10.60 -5.53 4.44
CA ASN A 64 -11.11 -5.45 3.07
C ASN A 64 -12.63 -5.24 3.14
N PRO A 65 -13.18 -4.05 2.88
CA PRO A 65 -14.61 -3.78 3.05
C PRO A 65 -15.47 -4.64 2.10
N ARG A 66 -14.89 -5.15 1.01
CA ARG A 66 -15.57 -6.08 0.09
C ARG A 66 -15.73 -7.49 0.68
N VAL A 67 -14.90 -7.86 1.64
CA VAL A 67 -14.94 -9.15 2.36
C VAL A 67 -15.81 -9.08 3.62
N VAL A 68 -16.11 -7.88 4.13
CA VAL A 68 -17.01 -7.72 5.29
C VAL A 68 -18.47 -7.70 4.83
N LYS A 69 -18.97 -8.82 4.31
CA LYS A 69 -20.42 -9.02 4.15
C LYS A 69 -20.99 -9.39 5.52
N LYS A 70 -21.53 -8.40 6.24
CA LYS A 70 -22.33 -8.67 7.44
C LYS A 70 -23.53 -9.51 7.03
N ARG A 71 -23.70 -10.71 7.60
CA ARG A 71 -24.99 -11.41 7.56
C ARG A 71 -25.92 -10.57 8.43
N THR A 72 -26.79 -9.76 7.81
CA THR A 72 -27.93 -9.19 8.52
C THR A 72 -28.77 -10.37 8.97
N ALA A 73 -28.97 -10.50 10.28
CA ALA A 73 -29.89 -11.49 10.83
C ALA A 73 -31.23 -11.36 10.09
N THR A 74 -31.69 -12.46 9.51
CA THR A 74 -32.99 -12.59 8.89
C THR A 74 -34.03 -12.22 9.95
N GLN A 75 -34.69 -11.06 9.82
CA GLN A 75 -35.93 -10.83 10.54
C GLN A 75 -36.94 -11.84 9.96
N SER A 76 -37.19 -12.91 10.71
CA SER A 76 -38.33 -13.79 10.46
C SER A 76 -39.61 -13.03 10.74
N SER A 77 -40.06 -12.19 9.81
CA SER A 77 -41.46 -11.78 9.72
C SER A 77 -42.22 -12.90 9.00
N ALA A 78 -42.48 -13.98 9.72
CA ALA A 78 -43.51 -14.94 9.34
C ALA A 78 -44.88 -14.33 9.66
N LEU A 79 -45.49 -13.68 8.66
CA LEU A 79 -46.93 -13.77 8.49
C LEU A 79 -47.10 -14.84 7.39
N PRO A 80 -47.98 -15.85 7.53
CA PRO A 80 -49.42 -15.56 7.52
C PRO A 80 -50.33 -16.59 8.22
N VAL A 81 -51.64 -16.34 8.08
CA VAL A 81 -52.77 -17.28 7.96
C VAL A 81 -53.78 -17.30 9.11
N SER A 82 -54.94 -16.77 8.73
CA SER A 82 -56.29 -16.92 9.27
C SER A 82 -56.59 -18.30 9.86
N GLN A 83 -57.17 -18.33 11.06
CA GLN A 83 -58.05 -19.42 11.50
C GLN A 83 -59.38 -18.80 11.92
N SER A 84 -60.35 -18.92 11.02
CA SER A 84 -61.76 -19.06 11.35
C SER A 84 -61.97 -20.38 12.09
N GLU A 85 -62.67 -20.37 13.24
CA GLU A 85 -63.87 -21.17 13.54
C GLU A 85 -64.21 -21.26 15.05
N THR A 86 -65.52 -21.03 15.31
CA THR A 86 -66.45 -21.69 16.26
C THR A 86 -66.42 -21.50 17.80
N MET A 87 -67.52 -20.87 18.25
CA MET A 87 -68.41 -21.17 19.40
C MET A 87 -67.97 -20.95 20.87
N GLY A 88 -68.81 -20.19 21.60
CA GLY A 88 -69.02 -20.40 23.04
C GLY A 88 -69.57 -19.21 23.83
N HIS A 89 -70.87 -18.90 23.70
CA HIS A 89 -71.90 -18.79 24.76
C HIS A 89 -73.08 -17.91 24.37
#